data_AF-A0A2V8UGM2-F1
#
_entry.id   AF-A0A2V8UGM2-F1
#
_cell.length_a   1.000
_cell.length_b   1.000
_cell.length_c   1.000
_cell.angle_alpha   90.00
_cell.angle_beta   90.00
_cell.angle_gamma   90.00
#
_symmetry.space_group_name_H-M   'P 1'
#
loop_
_entity.id
_entity.type
_entity.pdbx_description
1 polymer ?
#
loop_
_entity_poly.entity_id
_entity_poly.type
_entity_poly.pdbx_seq_one_letter_code
_entity_poly.pdbx_strand_id
1 'polypeptide(L)'
;DREISQFGNLTDEHRRARYTSWNLGWYSDGIQGLTIRALEIVVLVMSVRYWLKGILTLGDFVLLRSYLSQLTEQVRSMGGNVRRIYEAMADANEMTEILLTPHEIVDEKRAAVLTVLKGVVEFRDVQFSYIGGGNLVLQDFSLKTKPGERVGIVGPSGGGKSTVLKLLVRLHDVNSGAILIDHQDIAVVTQASLHRNIAYVPQEPILFHRSLMENIRYSKPAATDEEVIQAAKLAHCHEFISNFPAGYQTLVGERGVKLSGGERQRVAIARAILMDAPILVLDEATSSLDSESEVYIQDSLAKLVIGRTVIAVAHRLSTIRKMDRIIVVKDG
;
A
#
# COMPACT_ATOMS: atom_id res chain seq x y z
N ASP A 1 -24.05 -17.28 1.39
CA ASP A 1 -24.66 -17.80 2.63
C ASP A 1 -23.73 -17.80 3.84
N ARG A 2 -22.57 -18.48 3.80
CA ARG A 2 -21.60 -18.48 4.92
C ARG A 2 -21.08 -17.09 5.30
N GLU A 3 -20.63 -16.30 4.31
CA GLU A 3 -20.18 -14.91 4.52
C GLU A 3 -21.30 -14.01 5.08
N ILE A 4 -22.54 -14.21 4.61
CA ILE A 4 -23.71 -13.47 5.08
C ILE A 4 -24.01 -13.81 6.54
N SER A 5 -23.91 -15.09 6.92
CA SER A 5 -24.10 -15.53 8.31
C SER A 5 -22.98 -15.02 9.23
N GLN A 6 -21.73 -15.04 8.78
CA GLN A 6 -20.61 -14.49 9.56
C GLN A 6 -20.74 -12.98 9.77
N PHE A 7 -21.08 -12.24 8.70
CA PHE A 7 -21.36 -10.81 8.78
C PHE A 7 -22.58 -10.52 9.69
N GLY A 8 -23.63 -11.34 9.61
CA GLY A 8 -24.81 -11.23 10.47
C GLY A 8 -24.46 -11.38 11.95
N ASN A 9 -23.65 -12.39 12.31
CA ASN A 9 -23.21 -12.60 13.69
C ASN A 9 -22.37 -11.43 14.21
N LEU A 10 -21.43 -10.92 13.41
CA LEU A 10 -20.59 -9.79 13.78
C LEU A 10 -21.42 -8.51 13.97
N THR A 11 -22.39 -8.29 13.09
CA THR A 11 -23.32 -7.16 13.17
C THR A 11 -24.19 -7.25 14.41
N ASP A 12 -24.63 -8.45 14.78
CA ASP A 12 -25.42 -8.68 15.99
C ASP A 12 -24.63 -8.44 17.27
N GLU A 13 -23.36 -8.84 17.30
CA GLU A 13 -22.45 -8.54 18.41
C GLU A 13 -22.23 -7.03 18.55
N HIS A 14 -21.90 -6.34 17.46
CA HIS A 14 -21.80 -4.88 17.43
C HIS A 14 -23.10 -4.20 17.85
N ARG A 15 -24.24 -4.71 17.39
CA ARG A 15 -25.57 -4.20 17.74
C ARG A 15 -25.81 -4.32 19.25
N ARG A 16 -25.53 -5.48 19.85
CA ARG A 16 -25.67 -5.69 21.29
C ARG A 16 -24.76 -4.75 22.08
N ALA A 17 -23.48 -4.64 21.70
CA ALA A 17 -22.54 -3.74 22.36
C ALA A 17 -23.00 -2.28 22.26
N ARG A 18 -23.51 -1.86 21.10
CA ARG A 18 -24.02 -0.50 20.88
C ARG A 18 -25.29 -0.23 21.67
N TYR A 19 -26.23 -1.16 21.72
CA TYR A 19 -27.43 -1.03 22.56
C TYR A 19 -27.08 -0.93 24.04
N THR A 20 -26.14 -1.75 24.52
CA THR A 20 -25.67 -1.66 25.90
C THR A 20 -25.04 -0.28 26.17
N SER A 21 -24.19 0.21 25.27
CA SER A 21 -23.59 1.55 25.37
C SER A 21 -24.64 2.67 25.37
N TRP A 22 -25.64 2.62 24.49
CA TRP A 22 -26.73 3.61 24.45
C TRP A 22 -27.60 3.56 25.69
N ASN A 23 -27.98 2.37 26.14
CA ASN A 23 -28.77 2.20 27.36
C ASN A 23 -28.00 2.74 28.57
N LEU A 24 -26.71 2.43 28.71
CA LEU A 24 -25.85 3.00 29.74
C LEU A 24 -25.79 4.54 29.66
N GLY A 25 -25.70 5.10 28.45
CA GLY A 25 -25.77 6.54 28.22
C GLY A 25 -27.09 7.14 28.69
N TRP A 26 -28.23 6.55 28.33
CA TRP A 26 -29.56 7.01 28.76
C TRP A 26 -29.78 6.89 30.26
N TYR A 27 -29.30 5.80 30.89
CA TYR A 27 -29.35 5.67 32.35
C TYR A 27 -28.50 6.74 33.03
N SER A 28 -27.29 6.99 32.53
CA SER A 28 -26.42 8.06 33.03
C SER A 28 -27.09 9.43 32.90
N ASP A 29 -27.63 9.77 31.73
CA ASP A 29 -28.35 11.02 31.49
C ASP A 29 -29.58 11.16 32.38
N GLY A 30 -30.32 10.06 32.59
CA GLY A 30 -31.50 10.01 33.45
C GLY A 30 -31.16 10.25 34.91
N ILE A 31 -30.14 9.56 35.45
CA ILE A 31 -29.65 9.73 36.83
C ILE A 31 -29.13 11.15 37.03
N GLN A 32 -28.34 11.67 36.09
CA GLN A 32 -27.81 13.02 36.14
C GLN A 32 -28.95 14.05 36.13
N GLY A 33 -29.93 13.89 35.22
CA GLY A 33 -31.11 14.75 35.15
C GLY A 33 -31.93 14.76 36.44
N LEU A 34 -32.20 13.60 37.03
CA LEU A 34 -32.91 13.50 38.31
C LEU A 34 -32.15 14.21 39.44
N THR A 35 -30.83 14.01 39.50
CA THR A 35 -29.96 14.64 40.52
C THR A 35 -29.95 16.17 40.37
N ILE A 36 -29.85 16.68 39.15
CA ILE A 36 -29.94 18.12 38.83
C ILE A 36 -31.30 18.68 39.26
N ARG A 37 -32.41 18.01 38.91
CA ARG A 37 -33.76 18.48 39.28
C ARG A 37 -33.96 18.50 40.80
N ALA A 38 -33.46 17.48 41.51
CA ALA A 38 -33.49 17.46 42.97
C ALA A 38 -32.72 18.63 43.57
N LEU A 39 -31.51 18.92 43.05
CA LEU A 39 -30.71 20.08 43.48
C LEU A 39 -31.42 21.42 43.20
N GLU A 40 -32.02 21.58 42.02
CA GLU A 40 -32.80 22.78 41.68
C GLU A 40 -33.95 23.01 42.67
N ILE A 41 -34.69 21.94 43.03
CA ILE A 41 -35.79 22.02 44.01
C ILE A 41 -35.25 22.41 45.39
N VAL A 42 -34.16 21.81 45.85
CA VAL A 42 -33.55 22.14 47.14
C VAL A 42 -33.14 23.60 47.20
N VAL A 43 -32.45 24.10 46.17
CA VAL A 43 -32.04 25.51 46.13
C VAL A 43 -33.27 26.43 46.06
N LEU A 44 -34.29 26.10 45.26
CA LEU A 44 -35.52 26.87 45.21
C LEU A 44 -36.20 26.99 46.57
N VAL A 45 -36.34 25.86 47.29
CA VAL A 45 -36.95 25.84 48.64
C VAL A 45 -36.13 26.65 49.64
N MET A 46 -34.80 26.54 49.60
CA MET A 46 -33.91 27.32 50.47
C MET A 46 -33.97 28.81 50.16
N SER A 47 -33.96 29.19 48.88
CA SER A 47 -34.08 30.59 48.44
C SER A 47 -35.40 31.19 48.88
N VAL A 48 -36.52 30.47 48.76
CA VAL A 48 -37.84 30.92 49.27
C VAL A 48 -37.82 31.10 50.78
N ARG A 49 -37.23 30.16 51.54
CA ARG A 49 -37.12 30.27 52.99
C ARG A 49 -36.29 31.48 53.44
N TYR A 50 -35.18 31.79 52.77
CA TYR A 50 -34.34 32.93 53.11
C TYR A 50 -34.91 34.27 52.66
N TRP A 51 -35.67 34.27 51.56
CA TRP A 51 -36.44 35.44 51.13
C TRP A 51 -37.53 35.82 52.12
N LEU A 52 -38.28 34.84 52.65
CA LEU A 52 -39.26 35.06 53.71
C LEU A 52 -38.65 35.64 55.00
N LYS A 53 -37.35 35.40 55.24
CA LYS A 53 -36.60 35.98 56.37
C LYS A 53 -36.02 37.37 56.08
N GLY A 54 -36.24 37.92 54.88
CA GLY A 54 -35.70 39.21 54.45
C GLY A 54 -34.19 39.21 54.15
N ILE A 55 -33.57 38.04 54.04
CA ILE A 55 -32.11 37.91 53.81
C ILE A 55 -31.76 38.00 52.33
N LEU A 56 -32.63 37.49 51.45
CA LEU A 56 -32.43 37.51 49.99
C LEU A 56 -33.35 38.52 49.31
N THR A 57 -32.88 39.08 48.21
CA THR A 57 -33.65 39.92 47.29
C THR A 57 -34.17 39.13 46.08
N LEU A 58 -35.06 39.74 45.29
CA LEU A 58 -35.50 39.16 44.02
C LEU A 58 -34.35 39.02 43.01
N GLY A 59 -33.36 39.91 43.06
CA GLY A 59 -32.16 39.84 42.20
C GLY A 59 -31.31 38.62 42.50
N ASP A 60 -31.18 38.25 43.78
CA ASP A 60 -30.43 37.08 44.22
C ASP A 60 -31.05 35.76 43.72
N PHE A 61 -32.38 35.71 43.59
CA PHE A 61 -33.07 34.57 42.98
C PHE A 61 -32.69 34.36 41.52
N VAL A 62 -32.71 35.45 40.75
CA VAL A 62 -32.35 35.40 39.32
C VAL A 62 -30.89 34.99 39.18
N LEU A 63 -30.01 35.54 40.02
CA LEU A 63 -28.59 35.20 40.03
C LEU A 63 -28.35 33.71 40.36
N LEU A 64 -28.94 33.20 41.45
CA LEU A 64 -28.82 31.80 41.85
C LEU A 64 -29.37 30.85 40.78
N ARG A 65 -30.50 31.20 40.15
CA ARG A 65 -31.08 30.42 39.05
C ARG A 65 -30.15 30.39 37.84
N SER A 66 -29.60 31.53 37.45
CA SER A 66 -28.68 31.63 36.31
C SER A 66 -27.39 30.83 36.54
N TYR A 67 -26.78 30.93 37.73
CA TYR A 67 -25.59 30.14 38.06
C TYR A 67 -25.87 28.64 38.12
N LEU A 68 -27.00 28.21 38.69
CA LEU A 68 -27.38 26.80 38.65
C LEU A 68 -27.56 26.29 37.23
N SER A 69 -28.18 27.08 36.35
CA SER A 69 -28.36 26.71 34.95
C SER A 69 -27.01 26.56 34.23
N GLN A 70 -26.06 27.48 34.47
CA GLN A 70 -24.73 27.43 33.85
C GLN A 70 -23.91 26.24 34.35
N LEU A 71 -23.91 25.98 35.66
CA LEU A 71 -23.21 24.84 36.27
C LEU A 71 -23.75 23.51 35.76
N THR A 72 -25.07 23.41 35.64
CA THR A 72 -25.75 22.22 35.12
C THR A 72 -25.31 21.89 33.70
N GLU A 73 -25.25 22.89 32.83
CA GLU A 73 -24.83 22.70 31.44
C GLU A 73 -23.37 22.26 31.36
N GLN A 74 -22.49 22.87 32.16
CA GLN A 74 -21.08 22.46 32.23
C GLN A 74 -20.94 21.00 32.68
N VAL A 75 -21.60 20.61 33.76
CA VAL A 75 -21.55 19.24 34.30
C VAL A 75 -22.10 18.22 33.31
N ARG A 76 -23.16 18.56 32.57
CA ARG A 76 -23.71 17.71 31.50
C ARG A 76 -22.71 17.52 30.35
N SER A 77 -22.04 18.59 29.94
CA SER A 77 -21.04 18.54 28.86
C SER A 77 -19.77 17.75 29.23
N MET A 78 -19.43 17.67 30.52
CA MET A 78 -18.21 16.99 30.98
C MET A 78 -18.18 15.49 30.67
N GLY A 79 -19.31 14.78 30.80
CA GLY A 79 -19.37 13.34 30.50
C GLY A 79 -19.02 13.04 29.04
N GLY A 80 -19.58 13.84 28.12
CA GLY A 80 -19.25 13.76 26.69
C GLY A 80 -17.80 14.18 26.39
N ASN A 81 -17.26 15.16 27.11
CA ASN A 81 -15.86 15.59 26.95
C ASN A 81 -14.87 14.50 27.38
N VAL A 82 -15.10 13.86 28.53
CA VAL A 82 -14.24 12.77 29.03
C VAL A 82 -14.22 11.61 28.04
N ARG A 83 -15.38 11.19 27.53
CA ARG A 83 -15.46 10.13 26.51
C ARG A 83 -14.65 10.50 25.26
N ARG A 84 -14.82 11.73 24.74
CA ARG A 84 -14.07 12.21 23.56
C ARG A 84 -12.56 12.22 23.79
N ILE A 85 -12.11 12.56 25.00
CA ILE A 85 -10.68 12.53 25.34
C ILE A 85 -10.16 11.09 25.29
N TYR A 86 -10.88 10.12 25.85
CA TYR A 86 -10.48 8.72 25.78
C TYR A 86 -10.49 8.15 24.35
N GLU A 87 -11.51 8.49 23.55
CA GLU A 87 -11.55 8.13 22.12
C GLU A 87 -10.34 8.70 21.38
N ALA A 88 -10.05 10.00 21.55
CA ALA A 88 -8.89 10.65 20.93
C ALA A 88 -7.55 10.07 21.41
N MET A 89 -7.44 9.66 22.68
CA MET A 89 -6.25 9.00 23.21
C MET A 89 -6.05 7.60 22.60
N ALA A 90 -7.13 6.84 22.38
CA ALA A 90 -7.05 5.54 21.72
C ALA A 90 -6.60 5.68 20.26
N ASP A 91 -7.21 6.60 19.52
CA ASP A 91 -6.83 6.91 18.13
C ASP A 91 -5.36 7.36 18.04
N ALA A 92 -4.93 8.22 18.98
CA ALA A 92 -3.54 8.67 19.05
C ALA A 92 -2.57 7.54 19.36
N ASN A 93 -2.96 6.58 20.21
CA ASN A 93 -2.13 5.42 20.54
C ASN A 93 -1.94 4.53 19.31
N GLU A 94 -3.02 4.20 18.58
CA GLU A 94 -2.95 3.41 17.35
C GLU A 94 -2.09 4.10 16.28
N MET A 95 -2.29 5.39 16.06
CA MET A 95 -1.47 6.16 15.11
C MET A 95 0.00 6.21 15.51
N THR A 96 0.28 6.30 16.81
CA THR A 96 1.66 6.29 17.33
C THR A 96 2.31 4.92 17.15
N GLU A 97 1.55 3.83 17.35
CA GLU A 97 2.03 2.46 17.10
C GLU A 97 2.45 2.27 15.63
N ILE A 98 1.60 2.72 14.69
CA ILE A 98 1.91 2.68 13.25
C ILE A 98 3.15 3.55 12.93
N LEU A 99 3.21 4.77 13.47
CA LEU A 99 4.31 5.70 13.24
C LEU A 99 5.66 5.17 13.77
N LEU A 100 5.63 4.49 14.92
CA LEU A 100 6.83 3.95 15.58
C LEU A 100 7.19 2.54 15.11
N THR A 101 6.34 1.90 14.28
CA THR A 101 6.66 0.59 13.71
C THR A 101 7.93 0.72 12.86
N PRO A 102 9.01 -0.01 13.20
CA PRO A 102 10.25 0.10 12.46
C PRO A 102 10.07 -0.42 11.04
N HIS A 103 10.66 0.27 10.08
CA HIS A 103 10.72 -0.22 8.69
C HIS A 103 11.67 -1.42 8.63
N GLU A 104 11.24 -2.49 7.96
CA GLU A 104 12.04 -3.72 7.80
C GLU A 104 13.33 -3.43 6.99
N ILE A 105 13.22 -2.64 5.93
CA ILE A 105 14.33 -2.33 5.02
C ILE A 105 14.67 -0.86 5.13
N VAL A 106 15.91 -0.57 5.53
CA VAL A 106 16.42 0.79 5.71
C VAL A 106 17.77 0.91 5.04
N ASP A 107 18.00 2.03 4.36
CA ASP A 107 19.32 2.37 3.83
C ASP A 107 20.31 2.57 4.98
N GLU A 108 21.50 2.02 4.86
CA GLU A 108 22.58 2.32 5.81
C GLU A 108 22.89 3.82 5.82
N LYS A 109 23.32 4.36 6.96
CA LYS A 109 23.64 5.80 7.12
C LYS A 109 24.65 6.34 6.10
N ARG A 110 25.49 5.46 5.54
CA ARG A 110 26.50 5.78 4.52
C ARG A 110 26.33 4.92 3.26
N ALA A 111 25.10 4.53 2.95
CA ALA A 111 24.79 3.75 1.76
C ALA A 111 25.31 4.46 0.50
N ALA A 112 26.01 3.72 -0.36
CA ALA A 112 26.55 4.25 -1.60
C ALA A 112 25.46 4.42 -2.66
N VAL A 113 25.72 5.23 -3.68
CA VAL A 113 24.86 5.27 -4.87
C VAL A 113 25.27 4.15 -5.81
N LEU A 114 24.34 3.26 -6.14
CA LEU A 114 24.57 2.18 -7.10
C LEU A 114 24.93 2.75 -8.47
N THR A 115 26.07 2.35 -9.01
CA THR A 115 26.50 2.70 -10.36
C THR A 115 26.51 1.46 -11.25
N VAL A 116 25.62 1.40 -12.23
CA VAL A 116 25.53 0.25 -13.16
C VAL A 116 26.26 0.58 -14.45
N LEU A 117 27.27 -0.23 -14.79
CA LEU A 117 28.11 -0.09 -15.98
C LEU A 117 27.79 -1.18 -17.01
N LYS A 118 27.66 -2.42 -16.55
CA LYS A 118 27.47 -3.62 -17.40
C LYS A 118 26.16 -4.35 -17.09
N GLY A 119 25.57 -4.12 -15.92
CA GLY A 119 24.32 -4.77 -15.52
C GLY A 119 24.50 -6.25 -15.18
N VAL A 120 25.66 -6.65 -14.67
CA VAL A 120 25.88 -8.02 -14.17
C VAL A 120 25.15 -8.19 -12.84
N VAL A 121 24.30 -9.21 -12.75
CA VAL A 121 23.58 -9.58 -11.53
C VAL A 121 24.17 -10.87 -10.98
N GLU A 122 24.50 -10.89 -9.69
CA GLU A 122 25.13 -12.03 -9.03
C GLU A 122 24.45 -12.32 -7.69
N PHE A 123 23.83 -13.48 -7.55
CA PHE A 123 23.41 -14.08 -6.28
C PHE A 123 24.53 -15.00 -5.81
N ARG A 124 24.98 -14.83 -4.56
CA ARG A 124 26.01 -15.65 -3.91
C ARG A 124 25.45 -16.31 -2.67
N ASP A 125 25.23 -17.61 -2.76
CA ASP A 125 24.87 -18.51 -1.66
C ASP A 125 23.71 -17.95 -0.82
N VAL A 126 22.67 -17.49 -1.52
CA VAL A 126 21.54 -16.77 -0.91
C VAL A 126 20.64 -17.75 -0.18
N GLN A 127 20.43 -17.50 1.10
CA GLN A 127 19.40 -18.16 1.91
C GLN A 127 18.32 -17.16 2.27
N PHE A 128 17.05 -17.55 2.14
CA PHE A 128 15.92 -16.68 2.43
C PHE A 128 14.68 -17.42 2.93
N SER A 129 13.99 -16.81 3.89
CA SER A 129 12.68 -17.18 4.43
C SER A 129 11.84 -15.91 4.68
N TYR A 130 10.53 -16.00 4.46
CA TYR A 130 9.62 -14.91 4.79
C TYR A 130 9.40 -14.81 6.31
N ILE A 131 9.22 -13.60 6.83
CA ILE A 131 8.90 -13.37 8.25
C ILE A 131 7.63 -14.15 8.62
N GLY A 132 7.71 -14.94 9.69
CA GLY A 132 6.63 -15.83 10.15
C GLY A 132 6.58 -17.19 9.45
N GLY A 133 7.39 -17.43 8.42
CA GLY A 133 7.58 -18.72 7.78
C GLY A 133 8.76 -19.49 8.39
N GLY A 134 8.51 -20.69 8.91
CA GLY A 134 9.59 -21.52 9.50
C GLY A 134 10.52 -22.19 8.49
N ASN A 135 10.22 -22.16 7.19
CA ASN A 135 10.94 -22.89 6.15
C ASN A 135 11.69 -21.94 5.20
N LEU A 136 12.93 -22.31 4.85
CA LEU A 136 13.71 -21.64 3.81
C LEU A 136 13.05 -21.82 2.44
N VAL A 137 12.84 -20.71 1.75
CA VAL A 137 12.30 -20.64 0.39
C VAL A 137 13.41 -20.70 -0.66
N LEU A 138 14.59 -20.19 -0.34
CA LEU A 138 15.82 -20.33 -1.12
C LEU A 138 16.92 -20.89 -0.23
N GLN A 139 17.68 -21.85 -0.74
CA GLN A 139 18.73 -22.56 0.00
C GLN A 139 20.01 -22.59 -0.84
N ASP A 140 20.99 -21.77 -0.43
CA ASP A 140 22.28 -21.65 -1.12
C ASP A 140 22.15 -21.28 -2.61
N PHE A 141 21.17 -20.42 -2.92
CA PHE A 141 20.89 -20.03 -4.30
C PHE A 141 22.02 -19.15 -4.87
N SER A 142 22.65 -19.64 -5.94
CA SER A 142 23.76 -18.97 -6.62
C SER A 142 23.48 -18.83 -8.12
N LEU A 143 23.57 -17.61 -8.63
CA LEU A 143 23.32 -17.26 -10.04
C LEU A 143 24.17 -16.07 -10.43
N LYS A 144 24.88 -16.14 -11.56
CA LYS A 144 25.63 -15.01 -12.10
C LYS A 144 25.30 -14.79 -13.56
N THR A 145 24.80 -13.61 -13.91
CA THR A 145 24.50 -13.24 -15.30
C THR A 145 25.74 -12.71 -16.03
N LYS A 146 25.73 -12.76 -17.36
CA LYS A 146 26.63 -11.98 -18.21
C LYS A 146 26.01 -10.62 -18.52
N PRO A 147 26.81 -9.59 -18.86
CA PRO A 147 26.28 -8.31 -19.31
C PRO A 147 25.31 -8.49 -20.48
N GLY A 148 24.10 -7.94 -20.38
CA GLY A 148 23.08 -8.03 -21.43
C GLY A 148 22.48 -9.43 -21.63
N GLU A 149 22.74 -10.38 -20.73
CA GLU A 149 22.19 -11.74 -20.83
C GLU A 149 20.70 -11.76 -20.45
N ARG A 150 19.93 -12.54 -21.20
CA ARG A 150 18.52 -12.81 -20.91
C ARG A 150 18.39 -14.17 -20.22
N VAL A 151 18.10 -14.15 -18.93
CA VAL A 151 17.96 -15.34 -18.09
C VAL A 151 16.49 -15.60 -17.76
N GLY A 152 16.01 -16.78 -18.13
CA GLY A 152 14.68 -17.27 -17.76
C GLY A 152 14.75 -18.16 -16.53
N ILE A 153 13.89 -17.91 -15.54
CA ILE A 153 13.72 -18.73 -14.34
C ILE A 153 12.44 -19.55 -14.49
N VAL A 154 12.56 -20.87 -14.40
CA VAL A 154 11.46 -21.84 -14.53
C VAL A 154 11.51 -22.84 -13.38
N GLY A 155 10.40 -23.55 -13.13
CA GLY A 155 10.30 -24.49 -12.02
C GLY A 155 8.88 -24.64 -11.48
N PRO A 156 8.63 -25.64 -10.61
CA PRO A 156 7.30 -25.87 -10.04
C PRO A 156 6.78 -24.67 -9.25
N SER A 157 5.45 -24.59 -9.07
CA SER A 157 4.86 -23.59 -8.18
C SER A 157 5.41 -23.76 -6.76
N GLY A 158 5.68 -22.65 -6.07
CA GLY A 158 6.29 -22.67 -4.73
C GLY A 158 7.80 -22.83 -4.69
N GLY A 159 8.49 -23.11 -5.81
CA GLY A 159 9.95 -23.26 -5.86
C GLY A 159 10.76 -21.95 -5.82
N GLY A 160 10.30 -20.90 -5.14
CA GLY A 160 11.10 -19.67 -4.92
C GLY A 160 11.30 -18.70 -6.11
N LYS A 161 10.77 -18.98 -7.31
CA LYS A 161 10.98 -18.14 -8.52
C LYS A 161 10.68 -16.65 -8.35
N SER A 162 9.47 -16.29 -7.91
CA SER A 162 9.09 -14.89 -7.69
C SER A 162 9.83 -14.28 -6.50
N THR A 163 10.29 -15.10 -5.55
CA THR A 163 11.14 -14.65 -4.44
C THR A 163 12.49 -14.15 -4.95
N VAL A 164 13.11 -14.83 -5.93
CA VAL A 164 14.36 -14.36 -6.57
C VAL A 164 14.18 -12.94 -7.13
N LEU A 165 13.04 -12.66 -7.78
CA LEU A 165 12.75 -11.34 -8.32
C LEU A 165 12.57 -10.29 -7.22
N LYS A 166 11.79 -10.61 -6.17
CA LYS A 166 11.54 -9.73 -5.02
C LYS A 166 12.82 -9.39 -4.27
N LEU A 167 13.74 -10.34 -4.13
CA LEU A 167 15.05 -10.10 -3.52
C LEU A 167 15.94 -9.22 -4.39
N LEU A 168 15.92 -9.39 -5.71
CA LEU A 168 16.68 -8.54 -6.63
C LEU A 168 16.27 -7.06 -6.57
N VAL A 169 14.97 -6.78 -6.43
CA VAL A 169 14.46 -5.41 -6.22
C VAL A 169 14.50 -4.98 -4.74
N ARG A 170 15.10 -5.80 -3.87
CA ARG A 170 15.24 -5.57 -2.43
C ARG A 170 13.91 -5.20 -1.74
N LEU A 171 12.85 -5.99 -2.03
CA LEU A 171 11.61 -5.96 -1.26
C LEU A 171 11.70 -6.76 0.04
N HIS A 172 12.74 -7.59 0.16
CA HIS A 172 13.17 -8.26 1.39
C HIS A 172 14.70 -8.31 1.40
N ASP A 173 15.30 -8.30 2.59
CA ASP A 173 16.72 -8.62 2.75
C ASP A 173 16.90 -10.14 2.91
N VAL A 174 18.07 -10.65 2.53
CA VAL A 174 18.41 -12.08 2.61
C VAL A 174 18.76 -12.48 4.04
N ASN A 175 18.54 -13.75 4.41
CA ASN A 175 19.00 -14.26 5.72
C ASN A 175 20.51 -14.46 5.74
N SER A 176 21.10 -14.93 4.64
CA SER A 176 22.54 -15.05 4.43
C SER A 176 22.88 -14.99 2.94
N GLY A 177 24.17 -14.84 2.63
CA GLY A 177 24.65 -14.64 1.27
C GLY A 177 24.61 -13.16 0.86
N ALA A 178 24.73 -12.89 -0.43
CA ALA A 178 24.68 -11.54 -0.97
C ALA A 178 24.11 -11.49 -2.39
N ILE A 179 23.50 -10.36 -2.73
CA ILE A 179 23.05 -10.06 -4.10
C ILE A 179 23.81 -8.82 -4.57
N LEU A 180 24.50 -8.95 -5.69
CA LEU A 180 25.37 -7.92 -6.22
C LEU A 180 24.93 -7.49 -7.62
N ILE A 181 25.08 -6.20 -7.88
CA ILE A 181 24.97 -5.60 -9.22
C ILE A 181 26.32 -4.96 -9.56
N ASP A 182 26.96 -5.43 -10.63
CA ASP A 182 28.31 -4.98 -11.02
C ASP A 182 29.30 -4.98 -9.83
N HIS A 183 29.26 -6.05 -9.03
CA HIS A 183 30.07 -6.26 -7.81
C HIS A 183 29.75 -5.35 -6.61
N GLN A 184 28.71 -4.53 -6.69
CA GLN A 184 28.19 -3.74 -5.56
C GLN A 184 27.05 -4.50 -4.89
N ASP A 185 27.15 -4.75 -3.59
CA ASP A 185 26.08 -5.40 -2.82
C ASP A 185 24.86 -4.47 -2.71
N ILE A 186 23.67 -4.97 -3.05
CA ILE A 186 22.44 -4.18 -3.03
C ILE A 186 22.00 -3.79 -1.61
N ALA A 187 22.51 -4.49 -0.58
CA ALA A 187 22.23 -4.19 0.82
C ALA A 187 22.88 -2.87 1.29
N VAL A 188 24.04 -2.51 0.70
CA VAL A 188 24.86 -1.35 1.12
C VAL A 188 24.74 -0.15 0.17
N VAL A 189 23.85 -0.21 -0.80
CA VAL A 189 23.51 0.93 -1.68
C VAL A 189 22.15 1.52 -1.32
N THR A 190 21.93 2.77 -1.72
CA THR A 190 20.64 3.43 -1.52
C THR A 190 19.55 2.75 -2.33
N GLN A 191 18.40 2.47 -1.71
CA GLN A 191 17.23 1.89 -2.39
C GLN A 191 16.81 2.71 -3.61
N ALA A 192 16.85 4.05 -3.50
CA ALA A 192 16.51 4.94 -4.61
C ALA A 192 17.43 4.74 -5.83
N SER A 193 18.72 4.47 -5.62
CA SER A 193 19.66 4.19 -6.73
C SER A 193 19.44 2.80 -7.32
N LEU A 194 19.16 1.80 -6.48
CA LEU A 194 18.81 0.44 -6.91
C LEU A 194 17.56 0.45 -7.80
N HIS A 195 16.47 1.04 -7.29
CA HIS A 195 15.19 1.08 -7.98
C HIS A 195 15.17 1.96 -9.21
N ARG A 196 16.15 2.86 -9.41
CA ARG A 196 16.32 3.59 -10.69
C ARG A 196 17.04 2.78 -11.76
N ASN A 197 17.79 1.74 -11.36
CA ASN A 197 18.56 0.91 -12.29
C ASN A 197 17.87 -0.42 -12.63
N ILE A 198 16.68 -0.68 -12.06
CA ILE A 198 15.90 -1.90 -12.32
C ILE A 198 14.48 -1.54 -12.75
N ALA A 199 14.11 -1.85 -13.99
CA ALA A 199 12.73 -1.80 -14.44
C ALA A 199 12.02 -3.11 -14.07
N TYR A 200 10.93 -3.03 -13.30
CA TYR A 200 10.14 -4.19 -12.88
C TYR A 200 8.77 -4.19 -13.57
N VAL A 201 8.44 -5.28 -14.25
CA VAL A 201 7.11 -5.53 -14.83
C VAL A 201 6.46 -6.66 -14.03
N PRO A 202 5.50 -6.37 -13.15
CA PRO A 202 4.82 -7.37 -12.34
C PRO A 202 3.84 -8.22 -13.17
N GLN A 203 3.43 -9.35 -12.59
CA GLN A 203 2.40 -10.23 -13.14
C GLN A 203 1.03 -9.52 -13.21
N GLU A 204 0.69 -8.78 -12.17
CA GLU A 204 -0.54 -7.99 -12.10
C GLU A 204 -0.22 -6.51 -11.87
N PRO A 205 -0.12 -5.70 -12.94
CA PRO A 205 0.19 -4.29 -12.80
C PRO A 205 -0.95 -3.51 -12.18
N ILE A 206 -0.59 -2.70 -11.18
CA ILE A 206 -1.50 -1.78 -10.51
C ILE A 206 -1.32 -0.39 -11.11
N LEU A 207 -2.44 0.24 -11.46
CA LEU A 207 -2.49 1.64 -11.89
C LEU A 207 -3.05 2.53 -10.77
N PHE A 208 -2.53 3.75 -10.69
CA PHE A 208 -3.01 4.77 -9.78
C PHE A 208 -4.30 5.39 -10.30
N HIS A 209 -5.14 5.87 -9.40
CA HIS A 209 -6.32 6.68 -9.71
C HIS A 209 -5.89 8.08 -10.25
N ARG A 210 -5.33 8.08 -11.46
CA ARG A 210 -4.74 9.21 -12.19
C ARG A 210 -4.97 9.03 -13.69
N SER A 211 -4.56 10.00 -14.50
CA SER A 211 -4.62 9.90 -15.96
C SER A 211 -3.70 8.80 -16.50
N LEU A 212 -3.94 8.34 -17.74
CA LEU A 212 -3.03 7.42 -18.44
C LEU A 212 -1.65 8.05 -18.65
N MET A 213 -1.61 9.35 -18.96
CA MET A 213 -0.37 10.13 -19.06
C MET A 213 0.47 10.03 -17.78
N GLU A 214 -0.12 10.35 -16.63
CA GLU A 214 0.56 10.32 -15.33
C GLU A 214 0.95 8.90 -14.91
N ASN A 215 0.09 7.92 -15.23
CA ASN A 215 0.41 6.53 -14.93
C ASN A 215 1.67 6.08 -15.68
N ILE A 216 1.83 6.41 -16.96
CA ILE A 216 3.04 6.06 -17.71
C ILE A 216 4.24 6.89 -17.23
N ARG A 217 4.05 8.21 -17.00
CA ARG A 217 5.09 9.12 -16.48
C ARG A 217 5.61 8.75 -15.08
N TYR A 218 4.85 7.96 -14.31
CA TYR A 218 5.18 7.60 -12.93
C TYR A 218 6.63 7.09 -12.77
N SER A 219 7.13 6.31 -13.72
CA SER A 219 8.50 5.77 -13.66
C SER A 219 9.61 6.79 -13.93
N LYS A 220 9.28 7.93 -14.54
CA LYS A 220 10.21 9.02 -14.84
C LYS A 220 9.45 10.36 -14.74
N PRO A 221 9.27 10.92 -13.53
CA PRO A 221 8.45 12.13 -13.33
C PRO A 221 8.88 13.35 -14.15
N ALA A 222 10.17 13.44 -14.48
CA ALA A 222 10.74 14.50 -15.30
C ALA A 222 10.54 14.29 -16.82
N ALA A 223 9.88 13.20 -17.24
CA ALA A 223 9.70 12.90 -18.66
C ALA A 223 8.71 13.84 -19.34
N THR A 224 9.03 14.27 -20.56
CA THR A 224 8.13 15.13 -21.36
C THR A 224 6.91 14.36 -21.84
N ASP A 225 5.88 15.06 -22.30
CA ASP A 225 4.70 14.44 -22.92
C ASP A 225 5.10 13.61 -24.15
N GLU A 226 6.08 14.06 -24.93
CA GLU A 226 6.59 13.35 -26.11
C GLU A 226 7.26 12.04 -25.72
N GLU A 227 8.13 12.03 -24.71
CA GLU A 227 8.77 10.79 -24.22
C GLU A 227 7.72 9.77 -23.77
N VAL A 228 6.69 10.23 -23.05
CA VAL A 228 5.58 9.37 -22.59
C VAL A 228 4.80 8.80 -23.77
N ILE A 229 4.48 9.63 -24.77
CA ILE A 229 3.77 9.18 -25.98
C ILE A 229 4.62 8.18 -26.78
N GLN A 230 5.94 8.39 -26.88
CA GLN A 230 6.82 7.44 -27.55
C GLN A 230 6.88 6.09 -26.82
N ALA A 231 7.02 6.11 -25.49
CA ALA A 231 6.98 4.88 -24.69
C ALA A 231 5.63 4.15 -24.84
N ALA A 232 4.52 4.90 -24.85
CA ALA A 232 3.19 4.37 -25.08
C ALA A 232 3.04 3.73 -26.47
N LYS A 233 3.62 4.32 -27.53
CA LYS A 233 3.62 3.74 -28.88
C LYS A 233 4.44 2.45 -28.94
N LEU A 234 5.62 2.43 -28.34
CA LEU A 234 6.46 1.23 -28.30
C LEU A 234 5.81 0.07 -27.54
N ALA A 235 4.92 0.38 -26.59
CA ALA A 235 4.14 -0.59 -25.82
C ALA A 235 2.75 -0.91 -26.39
N HIS A 236 2.40 -0.41 -27.58
CA HIS A 236 1.05 -0.53 -28.17
C HIS A 236 -0.08 -0.02 -27.25
N CYS A 237 0.21 1.02 -26.48
CA CYS A 237 -0.79 1.72 -25.69
C CYS A 237 -1.48 2.83 -26.48
N HIS A 238 -0.77 3.46 -27.41
CA HIS A 238 -1.24 4.65 -28.10
C HIS A 238 -2.57 4.41 -28.83
N GLU A 239 -2.74 3.23 -29.41
CA GLU A 239 -3.89 2.80 -30.20
C GLU A 239 -5.16 2.79 -29.35
N PHE A 240 -5.13 2.10 -28.21
CA PHE A 240 -6.31 2.03 -27.33
C PHE A 240 -6.51 3.33 -26.54
N ILE A 241 -5.42 4.01 -26.15
CA ILE A 241 -5.51 5.30 -25.45
C ILE A 241 -6.21 6.33 -26.34
N SER A 242 -5.89 6.37 -27.63
CA SER A 242 -6.48 7.30 -28.59
C SER A 242 -7.96 7.05 -28.87
N ASN A 243 -8.46 5.84 -28.57
CA ASN A 243 -9.87 5.50 -28.70
C ASN A 243 -10.72 5.99 -27.51
N PHE A 244 -10.09 6.37 -26.38
CA PHE A 244 -10.84 6.97 -25.29
C PHE A 244 -11.22 8.43 -25.61
N PRO A 245 -12.42 8.90 -25.22
CA PRO A 245 -12.85 10.27 -25.45
C PRO A 245 -11.90 11.35 -24.89
N ALA A 246 -11.22 11.04 -23.78
CA ALA A 246 -10.26 11.95 -23.15
C ALA A 246 -8.79 11.60 -23.47
N GLY A 247 -8.55 10.63 -24.37
CA GLY A 247 -7.20 10.22 -24.76
C GLY A 247 -6.31 9.88 -23.56
N TYR A 248 -5.11 10.45 -23.53
CA TYR A 248 -4.15 10.30 -22.43
C TYR A 248 -4.62 10.89 -21.10
N GLN A 249 -5.59 11.80 -21.11
CA GLN A 249 -6.17 12.40 -19.89
C GLN A 249 -7.26 11.51 -19.27
N THR A 250 -7.54 10.34 -19.85
CA THR A 250 -8.51 9.39 -19.30
C THR A 250 -8.09 8.89 -17.92
N LEU A 251 -8.98 9.05 -16.93
CA LEU A 251 -8.82 8.54 -15.57
C LEU A 251 -9.21 7.06 -15.49
N VAL A 252 -8.24 6.22 -15.13
CA VAL A 252 -8.39 4.74 -15.14
C VAL A 252 -9.09 4.16 -13.91
N GLY A 253 -9.37 4.96 -12.89
CA GLY A 253 -9.98 4.51 -11.63
C GLY A 253 -8.98 3.82 -10.69
N GLU A 254 -9.43 3.39 -9.51
CA GLU A 254 -8.59 2.63 -8.58
C GLU A 254 -8.18 1.30 -9.21
N ARG A 255 -6.89 0.94 -9.10
CA ARG A 255 -6.29 -0.27 -9.70
C ARG A 255 -6.50 -0.44 -11.22
N GLY A 256 -6.93 0.61 -11.93
CA GLY A 256 -7.14 0.56 -13.38
C GLY A 256 -8.32 -0.33 -13.82
N VAL A 257 -9.37 -0.42 -13.01
CA VAL A 257 -10.57 -1.27 -13.26
C VAL A 257 -11.22 -1.00 -14.63
N LYS A 258 -11.03 0.18 -15.21
CA LYS A 258 -11.56 0.52 -16.55
C LYS A 258 -10.78 -0.05 -17.73
N LEU A 259 -9.62 -0.68 -17.49
CA LEU A 259 -8.80 -1.28 -18.54
C LEU A 259 -8.93 -2.80 -18.52
N SER A 260 -8.73 -3.44 -19.68
CA SER A 260 -8.54 -4.88 -19.76
C SER A 260 -7.22 -5.31 -19.09
N GLY A 261 -7.05 -6.60 -18.81
CA GLY A 261 -5.78 -7.14 -18.29
C GLY A 261 -4.60 -6.84 -19.22
N GLY A 262 -4.81 -6.99 -20.54
CA GLY A 262 -3.78 -6.72 -21.55
C GLY A 262 -3.42 -5.24 -21.66
N GLU A 263 -4.39 -4.35 -21.54
CA GLU A 263 -4.16 -2.90 -21.50
C GLU A 263 -3.35 -2.50 -20.27
N ARG A 264 -3.68 -3.01 -19.07
CA ARG A 264 -2.87 -2.76 -17.86
C ARG A 264 -1.44 -3.25 -18.02
N GLN A 265 -1.25 -4.42 -18.64
CA GLN A 265 0.08 -4.97 -18.91
C GLN A 265 0.87 -4.08 -19.87
N ARG A 266 0.25 -3.62 -20.96
CA ARG A 266 0.89 -2.69 -21.91
C ARG A 266 1.28 -1.38 -21.23
N VAL A 267 0.46 -0.82 -20.34
CA VAL A 267 0.83 0.38 -19.55
C VAL A 267 2.03 0.11 -18.65
N ALA A 268 2.12 -1.07 -18.04
CA ALA A 268 3.29 -1.47 -17.24
C ALA A 268 4.57 -1.60 -18.08
N ILE A 269 4.44 -2.10 -19.31
CA ILE A 269 5.56 -2.16 -20.26
C ILE A 269 5.95 -0.75 -20.71
N ALA A 270 4.99 0.14 -20.98
CA ALA A 270 5.26 1.55 -21.30
C ALA A 270 6.03 2.25 -20.17
N ARG A 271 5.67 1.98 -18.91
CA ARG A 271 6.40 2.44 -17.72
C ARG A 271 7.84 1.94 -17.71
N ALA A 272 8.08 0.67 -18.01
CA ALA A 272 9.41 0.09 -18.07
C ALA A 272 10.25 0.65 -19.24
N ILE A 273 9.63 0.87 -20.41
CA ILE A 273 10.26 1.50 -21.57
C ILE A 273 10.68 2.94 -21.24
N LEU A 274 9.78 3.73 -20.63
CA LEU A 274 10.05 5.13 -20.27
C LEU A 274 11.19 5.26 -19.26
N MET A 275 11.27 4.31 -18.33
CA MET A 275 12.30 4.28 -17.30
C MET A 275 13.71 4.03 -17.87
N ASP A 276 13.79 3.23 -18.94
CA ASP A 276 15.04 2.89 -19.64
C ASP A 276 16.17 2.37 -18.73
N ALA A 277 15.81 1.47 -17.82
CA ALA A 277 16.77 0.90 -16.87
C ALA A 277 17.67 -0.18 -17.54
N PRO A 278 18.95 -0.32 -17.10
CA PRO A 278 19.88 -1.32 -17.65
C PRO A 278 19.53 -2.77 -17.28
N ILE A 279 18.79 -2.97 -16.19
CA ILE A 279 18.34 -4.28 -15.71
C ILE A 279 16.81 -4.32 -15.80
N LEU A 280 16.29 -5.39 -16.39
CA LEU A 280 14.87 -5.63 -16.56
C LEU A 280 14.45 -6.90 -15.82
N VAL A 281 13.44 -6.77 -14.98
CA VAL A 281 12.84 -7.87 -14.23
C VAL A 281 11.40 -8.08 -14.68
N LEU A 282 11.10 -9.29 -15.15
CA LEU A 282 9.78 -9.64 -15.70
C LEU A 282 9.16 -10.76 -14.87
N ASP A 283 8.07 -10.47 -14.17
CA ASP A 283 7.30 -11.47 -13.41
C ASP A 283 6.07 -11.85 -14.22
N GLU A 284 6.13 -12.99 -14.93
CA GLU A 284 4.97 -13.62 -15.58
C GLU A 284 4.06 -12.68 -16.43
N ALA A 285 4.67 -11.85 -17.29
CA ALA A 285 3.98 -10.77 -18.03
C ALA A 285 2.87 -11.17 -19.03
N THR A 286 2.42 -12.43 -19.10
CA THR A 286 1.44 -12.90 -20.11
C THR A 286 0.39 -13.90 -19.62
N SER A 287 0.31 -14.27 -18.33
CA SER A 287 -0.41 -15.50 -17.95
C SER A 287 -1.94 -15.47 -17.97
N SER A 288 -2.58 -14.32 -18.15
CA SER A 288 -4.05 -14.18 -18.07
C SER A 288 -4.68 -13.43 -19.25
N LEU A 289 -3.99 -13.38 -20.40
CA LEU A 289 -4.35 -12.49 -21.51
C LEU A 289 -5.01 -13.21 -22.68
N ASP A 290 -5.92 -12.51 -23.34
CA ASP A 290 -6.47 -12.91 -24.64
C ASP A 290 -5.37 -12.96 -25.72
N SER A 291 -5.57 -13.82 -26.72
CA SER A 291 -4.57 -14.12 -27.75
C SER A 291 -4.15 -12.89 -28.59
N GLU A 292 -5.02 -11.89 -28.74
CA GLU A 292 -4.71 -10.67 -29.49
C GLU A 292 -3.82 -9.73 -28.67
N SER A 293 -4.18 -9.46 -27.41
CA SER A 293 -3.37 -8.67 -26.48
C SER A 293 -1.98 -9.27 -26.27
N GLU A 294 -1.87 -10.60 -26.27
CA GLU A 294 -0.59 -11.29 -26.13
C GLU A 294 0.41 -10.95 -27.25
N VAL A 295 -0.05 -10.82 -28.49
CA VAL A 295 0.83 -10.48 -29.64
C VAL A 295 1.46 -9.11 -29.44
N TYR A 296 0.65 -8.11 -29.09
CA TYR A 296 1.15 -6.74 -28.83
C TYR A 296 2.12 -6.69 -27.67
N ILE A 297 1.87 -7.46 -26.61
CA ILE A 297 2.74 -7.52 -25.43
C ILE A 297 4.06 -8.21 -25.77
N GLN A 298 4.03 -9.30 -26.52
CA GLN A 298 5.24 -9.99 -26.96
C GLN A 298 6.11 -9.13 -27.87
N ASP A 299 5.51 -8.33 -28.76
CA ASP A 299 6.24 -7.36 -29.57
C ASP A 299 6.86 -6.24 -28.71
N SER A 300 6.09 -5.69 -27.78
CA SER A 300 6.58 -4.66 -26.84
C SER A 300 7.74 -5.18 -25.99
N LEU A 301 7.63 -6.40 -25.46
CA LEU A 301 8.68 -7.06 -24.70
C LEU A 301 9.92 -7.32 -25.56
N ALA A 302 9.75 -7.74 -26.82
CA ALA A 302 10.87 -7.97 -27.73
C ALA A 302 11.71 -6.70 -27.95
N LYS A 303 11.07 -5.52 -27.97
CA LYS A 303 11.75 -4.22 -28.03
C LYS A 303 12.38 -3.84 -26.68
N LEU A 304 11.67 -4.08 -25.59
CA LEU A 304 12.12 -3.75 -24.24
C LEU A 304 13.34 -4.57 -23.77
N VAL A 305 13.55 -5.79 -24.26
CA VAL A 305 14.71 -6.61 -23.82
C VAL A 305 16.04 -6.24 -24.49
N ILE A 306 16.04 -5.43 -25.56
CA ILE A 306 17.25 -5.15 -26.35
C ILE A 306 18.26 -4.35 -25.53
N GLY A 307 19.50 -4.83 -25.46
CA GLY A 307 20.62 -4.13 -24.83
C GLY A 307 20.61 -4.09 -23.30
N ARG A 308 19.74 -4.90 -22.66
CA ARG A 308 19.54 -4.92 -21.20
C ARG A 308 19.80 -6.31 -20.64
N THR A 309 20.25 -6.40 -19.39
CA THR A 309 20.25 -7.67 -18.67
C THR A 309 18.81 -7.97 -18.25
N VAL A 310 18.32 -9.17 -18.57
CA VAL A 310 16.91 -9.54 -18.30
C VAL A 310 16.88 -10.74 -17.38
N ILE A 311 16.09 -10.64 -16.30
CA ILE A 311 15.77 -11.78 -15.44
C ILE A 311 14.24 -11.93 -15.43
N ALA A 312 13.76 -13.02 -16.00
CA ALA A 312 12.33 -13.23 -16.21
C ALA A 312 11.86 -14.54 -15.60
N VAL A 313 10.78 -14.53 -14.83
CA VAL A 313 10.06 -15.75 -14.46
C VAL A 313 9.16 -16.13 -15.62
N ALA A 314 9.44 -17.28 -16.25
CA ALA A 314 8.81 -17.67 -17.49
C ALA A 314 7.89 -18.89 -17.30
N HIS A 315 6.60 -18.71 -17.56
CA HIS A 315 5.59 -19.78 -17.53
C HIS A 315 5.15 -20.25 -18.92
N ARG A 316 5.46 -19.47 -19.97
CA ARG A 316 5.10 -19.79 -21.37
C ARG A 316 6.35 -20.15 -22.19
N LEU A 317 6.23 -21.22 -22.99
CA LEU A 317 7.30 -21.70 -23.87
C LEU A 317 7.77 -20.63 -24.86
N SER A 318 6.86 -19.78 -25.34
CA SER A 318 7.15 -18.64 -26.23
C SER A 318 8.13 -17.64 -25.62
N THR A 319 8.01 -17.37 -24.32
CA THR A 319 8.92 -16.51 -23.55
C THR A 319 10.23 -17.22 -23.24
N ILE A 320 10.17 -18.50 -22.86
CA ILE A 320 11.34 -19.34 -22.54
C ILE A 320 12.30 -19.46 -23.74
N ARG A 321 11.76 -19.68 -24.95
CA ARG A 321 12.57 -19.88 -26.18
C ARG A 321 13.41 -18.68 -26.59
N LYS A 322 13.11 -17.48 -26.07
CA LYS A 322 13.83 -16.24 -26.39
C LYS A 322 14.96 -15.93 -25.39
N MET A 323 15.12 -16.74 -24.34
CA MET A 323 16.13 -16.54 -23.31
C MET A 323 17.48 -17.14 -23.74
N ASP A 324 18.57 -16.49 -23.38
CA ASP A 324 19.93 -16.96 -23.65
C ASP A 324 20.31 -18.13 -22.73
N ARG A 325 19.77 -18.12 -21.50
CA ARG A 325 19.95 -19.19 -20.52
C ARG A 325 18.68 -19.40 -19.71
N ILE A 326 18.38 -20.66 -19.41
CA ILE A 326 17.23 -21.06 -18.60
C ILE A 326 17.76 -21.71 -17.32
N ILE A 327 17.28 -21.24 -16.18
CA ILE A 327 17.60 -21.73 -14.85
C ILE A 327 16.35 -22.41 -14.30
N VAL A 328 16.49 -23.68 -13.91
CA VAL A 328 15.43 -24.45 -13.28
C VAL A 328 15.62 -24.38 -11.77
N VAL A 329 14.70 -23.75 -11.06
CA VAL A 329 14.70 -23.64 -9.60
C VAL A 329 13.78 -24.70 -9.03
N LYS A 330 14.29 -25.51 -8.09
CA LYS A 330 13.57 -26.61 -7.48
C LYS A 330 14.02 -26.74 -6.03
N ASP A 331 13.06 -26.65 -5.10
CA ASP A 331 13.27 -26.80 -3.66
C ASP A 331 14.22 -25.76 -3.02
N GLY A 332 14.41 -24.61 -3.68
CA GLY A 332 15.22 -23.49 -3.20
C GLY A 332 16.39 -23.20 -4.10
#